data_AF-A0A0L0S3X4-F1
#
_entry.id   AF-A0A0L0S3X4-F1
#
_cell.length_a   1.000
_cell.length_b   1.000
_cell.length_c   1.000
_cell.angle_alpha   90.00
_cell.angle_beta   90.00
_cell.angle_gamma   90.00
#
_symmetry.space_group_name_H-M   'P 1'
#
loop_
_entity.id
_entity.type
_entity.pdbx_description
1 polymer ?
#
loop_
_entity_poly.entity_id
_entity_poly.type
_entity_poly.pdbx_seq_one_letter_code
_entity_poly.pdbx_strand_id
1 'polypeptide(L)'
;MDPHAIKLNALRADVADKLTAKFAEFSSALTSEMEALLHENKVLYEAQTRVQQKADALDQGVVQLGTNLAFVEKRVGEYQSMVETWESKPPLAPEDILIAANPIQAQILDAVAEDHAIEDTMYMLGKALDDGKIDGAVFLKTIRSLAKEQFLQRALVQKCAKALSG
;
A
#
# COMPACT_ATOMS: atom_id res chain seq x y z
N MET A 1 67.64 -3.81 78.40
CA MET A 1 67.12 -3.93 77.02
C MET A 1 67.82 -2.88 76.19
N ASP A 2 68.41 -3.27 75.06
CA ASP A 2 69.26 -2.39 74.25
C ASP A 2 68.40 -1.31 73.53
N PRO A 3 68.58 -0.01 73.83
CA PRO A 3 67.82 1.08 73.22
C PRO A 3 67.96 1.16 71.69
N HIS A 4 69.06 0.63 71.13
CA HIS A 4 69.25 0.56 69.69
C HIS A 4 68.34 -0.47 69.02
N ALA A 5 68.06 -1.60 69.68
CA ALA A 5 67.18 -2.64 69.14
C ALA A 5 65.71 -2.18 69.06
N ILE A 6 65.27 -1.36 70.03
CA ILE A 6 63.92 -0.79 70.06
C ILE A 6 63.72 0.20 68.89
N LYS A 7 64.69 1.10 68.66
CA LYS A 7 64.65 2.05 67.54
C LYS A 7 64.67 1.35 66.18
N LEU A 8 65.49 0.30 66.02
CA LEU A 8 65.55 -0.47 64.78
C LEU A 8 64.23 -1.17 64.47
N ASN A 9 63.57 -1.76 65.49
CA ASN A 9 62.27 -2.41 65.31
C ASN A 9 61.16 -1.40 65.02
N ALA A 10 61.18 -0.22 65.65
CA ALA A 10 60.23 0.86 65.35
C ALA A 10 60.38 1.37 63.91
N LEU A 11 61.60 1.55 63.40
CA LEU A 11 61.84 1.96 62.02
C LEU A 11 61.41 0.89 61.01
N ARG A 12 61.61 -0.41 61.33
CA ARG A 12 61.11 -1.51 60.50
C ARG A 12 59.59 -1.54 60.43
N ALA A 13 58.90 -1.27 61.55
CA ALA A 13 57.44 -1.17 61.58
C ALA A 13 56.93 0.01 60.75
N ASP A 14 57.52 1.20 60.91
CA ASP A 14 57.12 2.40 60.14
C ASP A 14 57.35 2.22 58.62
N VAL A 15 58.47 1.61 58.24
CA VAL A 15 58.73 1.26 56.83
C VAL A 15 57.71 0.23 56.33
N ALA A 16 57.38 -0.79 57.13
CA ALA A 16 56.39 -1.80 56.76
C ALA A 16 55.00 -1.19 56.58
N ASP A 17 54.56 -0.32 57.51
CA ASP A 17 53.27 0.36 57.46
C ASP A 17 53.19 1.32 56.26
N LYS A 18 54.29 2.02 55.95
CA LYS A 18 54.34 2.90 54.77
C LYS A 18 54.32 2.11 53.46
N LEU A 19 54.99 0.96 53.42
CA LEU A 19 54.97 0.06 52.27
C LEU A 19 53.58 -0.54 52.05
N THR A 20 52.91 -1.00 53.11
CA THR A 20 51.55 -1.56 53.01
C THR A 20 50.53 -0.51 52.61
N ALA A 21 50.61 0.71 53.17
CA ALA A 21 49.76 1.83 52.76
C ALA A 21 49.95 2.20 51.28
N LYS A 22 51.20 2.30 50.81
CA LYS A 22 51.49 2.58 49.40
C LYS A 22 51.07 1.44 48.48
N PHE A 23 51.22 0.20 48.91
CA PHE A 23 50.75 -0.96 48.16
C PHE A 23 49.23 -0.99 48.06
N ALA A 24 48.51 -0.67 49.14
CA ALA A 24 47.04 -0.59 49.14
C ALA A 24 46.52 0.54 48.24
N GLU A 25 47.14 1.72 48.29
CA GLU A 25 46.81 2.87 47.42
C GLU A 25 47.04 2.50 45.94
N PHE A 26 48.20 1.92 45.63
CA PHE A 26 48.52 1.48 44.27
C PHE A 26 47.59 0.37 43.78
N SER A 27 47.31 -0.63 44.61
CA SER A 27 46.37 -1.71 44.27
C SER A 27 44.97 -1.16 44.02
N SER A 28 44.51 -0.21 44.83
CA SER A 28 43.19 0.42 44.66
C SER A 28 43.10 1.24 43.38
N ALA A 29 44.17 1.97 43.03
CA ALA A 29 44.24 2.72 41.79
C ALA A 29 44.20 1.80 40.57
N LEU A 30 44.99 0.72 40.58
CA LEU A 30 44.99 -0.29 39.51
C LEU A 30 43.63 -0.98 39.35
N THR A 31 42.95 -1.33 40.44
CA THR A 31 41.62 -1.94 40.35
C THR A 31 40.60 -0.98 39.77
N SER A 32 40.65 0.30 40.14
CA SER A 32 39.74 1.31 39.58
C SER A 32 39.97 1.55 38.10
N GLU A 33 41.24 1.58 37.66
CA GLU A 33 41.58 1.71 36.24
C GLU A 33 41.16 0.47 35.44
N MET A 34 41.36 -0.72 36.00
CA MET A 34 40.91 -1.99 35.42
C MET A 34 39.38 -2.00 35.24
N GLU A 35 38.62 -1.57 36.25
CA GLU A 35 37.16 -1.48 36.18
C GLU A 35 36.70 -0.48 35.11
N ALA A 36 37.35 0.67 35.02
CA ALA A 36 37.05 1.68 34.00
C ALA A 36 37.29 1.15 32.58
N LEU A 37 38.43 0.48 32.35
CA LEU A 37 38.75 -0.13 31.06
C LEU A 37 37.78 -1.25 30.69
N LEU A 38 37.39 -2.10 31.64
CA LEU A 38 36.39 -3.15 31.40
C LEU A 38 35.02 -2.57 31.05
N HIS A 39 34.62 -1.48 31.72
CA HIS A 39 33.38 -0.78 31.42
C HIS A 39 33.42 -0.16 30.02
N GLU A 40 34.50 0.54 29.67
CA GLU A 40 34.68 1.14 28.35
C GLU A 40 34.66 0.08 27.25
N ASN A 41 35.39 -1.03 27.46
CA ASN A 41 35.43 -2.15 26.52
C ASN A 41 34.04 -2.75 26.28
N LYS A 42 33.23 -2.91 27.34
CA LYS A 42 31.83 -3.34 27.23
C LYS A 42 30.99 -2.36 26.39
N VAL A 43 31.08 -1.06 26.66
CA VAL A 43 30.34 -0.02 25.91
C VAL A 43 30.75 -0.02 24.44
N LEU A 44 32.04 -0.19 24.14
CA LEU A 44 32.56 -0.28 22.78
C LEU A 44 32.01 -1.51 22.04
N TYR A 45 31.95 -2.68 22.70
CA TYR A 45 31.35 -3.87 22.10
C TYR A 45 29.85 -3.71 21.81
N GLU A 46 29.10 -3.10 22.72
CA GLU A 46 27.68 -2.79 22.50
C GLU A 46 27.49 -1.80 21.34
N ALA A 47 28.34 -0.75 21.28
CA ALA A 47 28.32 0.22 20.19
C ALA A 47 28.67 -0.41 18.84
N GLN A 48 29.69 -1.28 18.79
CA GLN A 48 30.08 -2.04 17.60
C GLN A 48 28.93 -2.90 17.10
N THR A 49 28.28 -3.64 18.01
CA THR A 49 27.14 -4.50 17.67
C THR A 49 25.99 -3.69 17.07
N ARG A 50 25.69 -2.53 17.67
CA ARG A 50 24.63 -1.63 17.17
C ARG A 50 24.96 -1.04 15.79
N VAL A 51 26.23 -0.72 15.53
CA VAL A 51 26.66 -0.25 14.21
C VAL A 51 26.52 -1.36 13.17
N GLN A 52 26.93 -2.58 13.51
CA GLN A 52 26.81 -3.72 12.61
C GLN A 52 25.34 -4.00 12.24
N GLN A 53 24.44 -4.03 13.23
CA GLN A 53 23.01 -4.22 12.96
C GLN A 53 22.42 -3.15 12.03
N LYS A 54 22.87 -1.89 12.16
CA LYS A 54 22.43 -0.81 11.27
C LYS A 54 23.00 -0.95 9.86
N ALA A 55 24.24 -1.41 9.73
CA ALA A 55 24.84 -1.68 8.42
C ALA A 55 24.08 -2.81 7.71
N ASP A 56 23.81 -3.91 8.39
CA ASP A 56 23.06 -5.05 7.83
C ASP A 56 21.63 -4.63 7.41
N ALA A 57 20.97 -3.80 8.22
CA ALA A 57 19.64 -3.27 7.89
C ALA A 57 19.67 -2.33 6.69
N LEU A 58 20.73 -1.53 6.53
CA LEU A 58 20.91 -0.66 5.38
C LEU A 58 21.16 -1.47 4.11
N ASP A 59 21.99 -2.50 4.17
CA ASP A 59 22.27 -3.40 3.05
C ASP A 59 21.00 -4.11 2.58
N GLN A 60 20.18 -4.60 3.52
CA GLN A 60 18.86 -5.16 3.20
C GLN A 60 17.94 -4.12 2.56
N GLY A 61 17.94 -2.89 3.08
CA GLY A 61 17.17 -1.78 2.51
C GLY A 61 17.56 -1.44 1.08
N VAL A 62 18.87 -1.43 0.78
CA VAL A 62 19.39 -1.19 -0.58
C VAL A 62 18.92 -2.29 -1.54
N VAL A 63 19.00 -3.56 -1.13
CA VAL A 63 18.52 -4.68 -1.94
C VAL A 63 17.01 -4.56 -2.20
N GLN A 64 16.22 -4.28 -1.16
CA GLN A 64 14.76 -4.14 -1.29
C GLN A 64 14.37 -2.97 -2.20
N LEU A 65 15.02 -1.82 -2.07
CA LEU A 65 14.79 -0.67 -2.94
C LEU A 65 15.19 -0.99 -4.38
N GLY A 66 16.30 -1.70 -4.60
CA GLY A 66 16.71 -2.18 -5.92
C GLY A 66 15.67 -3.09 -6.56
N THR A 67 15.10 -4.04 -5.80
CA THR A 67 14.03 -4.91 -6.31
C THR A 67 12.75 -4.14 -6.64
N ASN A 68 12.38 -3.17 -5.81
CA ASN A 68 11.19 -2.35 -6.03
C ASN A 68 11.35 -1.45 -7.25
N LEU A 69 12.53 -0.85 -7.42
CA LEU A 69 12.84 -0.01 -8.57
C LEU A 69 12.74 -0.81 -9.87
N ALA A 70 13.39 -1.97 -9.93
CA ALA A 70 13.32 -2.85 -11.11
C ALA A 70 11.88 -3.28 -11.44
N PHE A 71 11.07 -3.56 -10.42
CA PHE A 71 9.64 -3.87 -10.61
C PHE A 71 8.87 -2.67 -11.19
N VAL A 72 9.07 -1.48 -10.63
CA VAL A 72 8.39 -0.26 -11.11
C VAL A 72 8.82 0.10 -12.53
N GLU A 73 10.12 0.06 -12.83
CA GLU A 73 10.65 0.32 -14.18
C GLU A 73 10.05 -0.63 -15.22
N LYS A 74 9.96 -1.92 -14.88
CA LYS A 74 9.29 -2.91 -15.74
C LYS A 74 7.83 -2.55 -15.99
N ARG A 75 7.06 -2.20 -14.95
CA ARG A 75 5.64 -1.83 -15.08
C ARG A 75 5.45 -0.55 -15.89
N VAL A 76 6.31 0.44 -15.69
CA VAL A 76 6.29 1.68 -16.48
C VAL A 76 6.51 1.37 -17.96
N GLY A 77 7.49 0.51 -18.29
CA GLY A 77 7.72 0.08 -19.67
C GLY A 77 6.51 -0.66 -20.26
N GLU A 78 5.92 -1.61 -19.53
CA GLU A 78 4.70 -2.32 -19.95
C GLU A 78 3.56 -1.35 -20.25
N TYR A 79 3.29 -0.39 -19.36
CA TYR A 79 2.21 0.59 -19.54
C TYR A 79 2.50 1.57 -20.68
N GLN A 80 3.75 2.00 -20.86
CA GLN A 80 4.12 2.85 -21.99
C GLN A 80 3.88 2.15 -23.32
N SER A 81 4.30 0.89 -23.46
CA SER A 81 4.03 0.11 -24.68
C SER A 81 2.53 -0.14 -24.90
N MET A 82 1.76 -0.34 -23.82
CA MET A 82 0.30 -0.42 -23.93
C MET A 82 -0.30 0.90 -24.44
N VAL A 83 0.12 2.04 -23.89
CA VAL A 83 -0.35 3.37 -24.31
C VAL A 83 -0.02 3.62 -25.78
N GLU A 84 1.22 3.39 -26.22
CA GLU A 84 1.62 3.52 -27.64
C GLU A 84 0.75 2.64 -28.56
N THR A 85 0.46 1.41 -28.11
CA THR A 85 -0.42 0.50 -28.85
C THR A 85 -1.84 1.05 -28.95
N TRP A 86 -2.37 1.67 -27.89
CA TRP A 86 -3.71 2.26 -27.89
C TRP A 86 -3.80 3.58 -28.66
N GLU A 87 -2.77 4.42 -28.61
CA GLU A 87 -2.69 5.66 -29.39
C GLU A 87 -2.59 5.41 -30.89
N SER A 88 -2.02 4.28 -31.31
CA SER A 88 -2.00 3.88 -32.72
C SER A 88 -3.35 3.39 -33.26
N LYS A 89 -4.31 3.11 -32.38
CA LYS A 89 -5.67 2.69 -32.77
C LYS A 89 -6.57 3.90 -32.94
N PRO A 90 -7.64 3.79 -33.76
CA PRO A 90 -8.67 4.82 -33.82
C PRO A 90 -9.24 5.10 -32.42
N PRO A 91 -9.61 6.36 -32.12
CA PRO A 91 -10.27 6.69 -30.86
C PRO A 91 -11.53 5.84 -30.72
N LEU A 92 -11.64 5.13 -29.60
CA LEU A 92 -12.86 4.41 -29.24
C LEU A 92 -13.94 5.45 -28.91
N ALA A 93 -15.16 5.19 -29.36
CA ALA A 93 -16.29 5.96 -28.92
C ALA A 93 -16.52 5.67 -27.41
N PRO A 94 -16.94 6.64 -26.58
CA PRO A 94 -17.11 6.44 -25.14
C PRO A 94 -17.98 5.24 -24.78
N GLU A 95 -18.93 4.90 -25.65
CA GLU A 95 -19.88 3.80 -25.51
C GLU A 95 -19.21 2.43 -25.69
N ASP A 96 -18.11 2.37 -26.46
CA ASP A 96 -17.38 1.14 -26.77
C ASP A 96 -16.31 0.80 -25.72
N ILE A 97 -16.07 1.69 -24.75
CA ILE A 97 -15.08 1.49 -23.68
C ILE A 97 -15.55 0.38 -22.72
N LEU A 98 -16.86 0.32 -22.47
CA LEU A 98 -17.48 -0.62 -21.54
C LEU A 98 -18.51 -1.47 -22.27
N ILE A 99 -18.06 -2.62 -22.75
CA ILE A 99 -18.93 -3.63 -23.34
C ILE A 99 -19.43 -4.61 -22.27
N ALA A 100 -20.63 -5.16 -22.49
CA ALA A 100 -21.13 -6.24 -21.66
C ALA A 100 -20.22 -7.47 -21.74
N ALA A 101 -20.11 -8.22 -20.63
CA ALA A 101 -19.14 -9.32 -20.54
C ALA A 101 -19.46 -10.51 -21.46
N ASN A 102 -20.71 -10.63 -21.93
CA ASN A 102 -21.10 -11.61 -22.92
C ASN A 102 -22.26 -11.09 -23.81
N PRO A 103 -22.53 -11.75 -24.96
CA PRO A 103 -23.57 -11.30 -25.89
C PRO A 103 -24.99 -11.28 -25.31
N ILE A 104 -25.31 -12.16 -24.35
CA ILE A 104 -26.64 -12.21 -23.72
C ILE A 104 -26.81 -10.98 -22.80
N GLN A 105 -25.78 -10.63 -22.05
CA GLN A 105 -25.78 -9.43 -21.22
C GLN A 105 -25.85 -8.16 -22.07
N ALA A 106 -25.19 -8.12 -23.24
CA ALA A 106 -25.34 -7.02 -24.19
C ALA A 106 -26.81 -6.86 -24.63
N GLN A 107 -27.46 -7.96 -25.02
CA GLN A 107 -28.88 -7.93 -25.40
C GLN A 107 -29.80 -7.48 -24.26
N ILE A 108 -29.49 -7.85 -23.01
CA ILE A 108 -30.26 -7.38 -21.85
C ILE A 108 -30.06 -5.87 -21.67
N LEU A 109 -28.82 -5.39 -21.77
CA LEU A 109 -28.49 -3.98 -21.63
C LEU A 109 -29.24 -3.13 -22.66
N ASP A 110 -29.17 -3.52 -23.94
CA ASP A 110 -29.83 -2.83 -25.05
C ASP A 110 -31.36 -2.84 -24.88
N ALA A 111 -31.95 -4.00 -24.57
CA ALA A 111 -33.40 -4.12 -24.41
C ALA A 111 -33.94 -3.31 -23.21
N VAL A 112 -33.18 -3.23 -22.12
CA VAL A 112 -33.53 -2.38 -20.97
C VAL A 112 -33.42 -0.91 -21.34
N ALA A 113 -32.33 -0.49 -22.01
CA ALA A 113 -32.18 0.89 -22.46
C ALA A 113 -33.32 1.30 -23.40
N GLU A 114 -33.75 0.42 -24.29
CA GLU A 114 -34.85 0.67 -25.22
C GLU A 114 -36.23 0.72 -24.51
N ASP A 115 -36.49 -0.15 -23.52
CA ASP A 115 -37.71 -0.08 -22.68
C ASP A 115 -37.84 1.29 -22.00
N HIS A 116 -36.75 1.78 -21.40
CA HIS A 116 -36.71 3.09 -20.75
C HIS A 116 -36.84 4.25 -21.75
N ALA A 117 -36.15 4.20 -22.90
CA ALA A 117 -36.26 5.21 -23.94
C ALA A 117 -37.68 5.32 -24.50
N ILE A 118 -38.38 4.20 -24.61
CA ILE A 118 -39.79 4.17 -25.01
C ILE A 118 -40.68 4.84 -23.95
N GLU A 119 -40.46 4.58 -22.66
CA GLU A 119 -41.20 5.21 -21.57
C GLU A 119 -41.05 6.74 -21.57
N ASP A 120 -39.81 7.23 -21.73
CA ASP A 120 -39.52 8.65 -21.88
C ASP A 120 -40.21 9.26 -23.11
N THR A 121 -40.21 8.55 -24.24
CA THR A 121 -40.86 8.98 -25.46
C THR A 121 -42.38 9.08 -25.28
N MET A 122 -43.01 8.09 -24.65
CA MET A 122 -44.44 8.12 -24.35
C MET A 122 -44.79 9.29 -23.42
N TYR A 123 -43.97 9.55 -22.41
CA TYR A 123 -44.16 10.67 -21.51
C TYR A 123 -44.14 12.02 -22.24
N MET A 124 -43.16 12.22 -23.14
CA MET A 124 -43.05 13.45 -23.92
C MET A 124 -44.18 13.59 -24.96
N LEU A 125 -44.66 12.49 -25.52
CA LEU A 125 -45.86 12.49 -26.37
C LEU A 125 -47.12 12.89 -25.58
N GLY A 126 -47.24 12.47 -24.32
CA GLY A 126 -48.32 12.91 -23.43
C GLY A 126 -48.31 14.42 -23.24
N LYS A 127 -47.14 15.00 -22.92
CA LYS A 127 -46.97 16.45 -22.84
C LYS A 127 -47.30 17.17 -24.15
N ALA A 128 -46.89 16.62 -25.28
CA ALA A 128 -47.17 17.22 -26.58
C ALA A 128 -48.67 17.25 -26.89
N LEU A 129 -49.43 16.25 -26.43
CA LEU A 129 -50.89 16.25 -26.55
C LEU A 129 -51.52 17.31 -25.63
N ASP A 130 -51.07 17.38 -24.37
CA ASP A 130 -51.57 18.37 -23.39
C ASP A 130 -51.32 19.81 -23.85
N ASP A 131 -50.17 20.05 -24.50
CA ASP A 131 -49.80 21.34 -25.11
C ASP A 131 -50.54 21.62 -26.44
N GLY A 132 -51.35 20.69 -26.94
CA GLY A 132 -52.06 20.81 -28.22
C GLY A 132 -51.17 20.75 -29.47
N LYS A 133 -49.92 20.27 -29.35
CA LYS A 133 -48.97 20.14 -30.46
C LYS A 133 -49.25 18.94 -31.36
N ILE A 134 -49.95 17.93 -30.84
CA ILE A 134 -50.39 16.75 -31.58
C ILE A 134 -51.88 16.49 -31.33
N ASP A 135 -52.56 15.88 -32.30
CA ASP A 135 -53.94 15.46 -32.16
C ASP A 135 -54.07 14.13 -31.40
N GLY A 136 -55.21 13.93 -30.73
CA GLY A 136 -55.50 12.72 -29.96
C GLY A 136 -55.47 11.44 -30.79
N ALA A 137 -55.90 11.48 -32.06
CA ALA A 137 -55.85 10.30 -32.93
C ALA A 137 -54.40 9.88 -33.24
N VAL A 138 -53.51 10.87 -33.45
CA VAL A 138 -52.07 10.64 -33.67
C VAL A 138 -51.43 10.09 -32.40
N PHE A 139 -51.69 10.70 -31.24
CA PHE A 139 -51.20 10.25 -29.95
C PHE A 139 -51.57 8.78 -29.67
N LEU A 140 -52.85 8.43 -29.75
CA LEU A 140 -53.32 7.06 -29.46
C LEU A 140 -52.72 6.01 -30.40
N LYS A 141 -52.52 6.36 -31.67
CA LYS A 141 -51.87 5.48 -32.65
C LYS A 141 -50.40 5.24 -32.28
N THR A 142 -49.66 6.30 -31.97
CA THR A 142 -48.23 6.24 -31.66
C THR A 142 -47.97 5.54 -30.33
N ILE A 143 -48.71 5.88 -29.26
CA ILE A 143 -48.61 5.23 -27.95
C ILE A 143 -48.87 3.72 -28.05
N ARG A 144 -49.90 3.31 -28.80
CA ARG A 144 -50.18 1.88 -28.98
C ARG A 144 -49.03 1.14 -29.66
N SER A 145 -48.39 1.77 -30.64
CA SER A 145 -47.23 1.19 -31.33
C SER A 145 -46.06 1.04 -30.38
N LEU A 146 -45.71 2.11 -29.66
CA LEU A 146 -44.62 2.12 -28.68
C LEU A 146 -44.87 1.12 -27.55
N ALA A 147 -46.11 0.97 -27.07
CA ALA A 147 -46.45 0.05 -25.99
C ALA A 147 -46.28 -1.42 -26.40
N LYS A 148 -46.56 -1.72 -27.67
CA LYS A 148 -46.30 -3.04 -28.22
C LYS A 148 -44.80 -3.32 -28.29
N GLU A 149 -44.02 -2.34 -28.71
CA GLU A 149 -42.55 -2.44 -28.77
C GLU A 149 -41.95 -2.63 -27.38
N GLN A 150 -42.39 -1.82 -26.40
CA GLN A 150 -42.02 -1.94 -25.00
C GLN A 150 -42.28 -3.33 -24.43
N PHE A 151 -43.45 -3.90 -24.73
CA PHE A 151 -43.79 -5.26 -24.32
C PHE A 151 -42.79 -6.29 -24.88
N LEU A 152 -42.38 -6.15 -26.15
CA LEU A 152 -41.41 -7.05 -26.76
C LEU A 152 -40.03 -6.92 -26.11
N GLN A 153 -39.59 -5.70 -25.78
CA GLN A 153 -38.32 -5.47 -25.07
C GLN A 153 -38.32 -6.14 -23.69
N ARG A 154 -39.39 -5.96 -22.91
CA ARG A 154 -39.53 -6.62 -21.59
C ARG A 154 -39.55 -8.15 -21.70
N ALA A 155 -40.23 -8.68 -22.71
CA ALA A 155 -40.25 -10.12 -22.96
C ALA A 155 -38.86 -10.66 -23.36
N LEU A 156 -38.10 -9.89 -24.14
CA LEU A 156 -36.72 -10.22 -24.51
C LEU A 156 -35.82 -10.27 -23.28
N VAL A 157 -35.88 -9.25 -22.41
CA VAL A 157 -35.14 -9.23 -21.14
C VAL A 157 -35.44 -10.48 -20.30
N GLN A 158 -36.71 -10.84 -20.14
CA GLN A 158 -37.09 -12.03 -19.38
C GLN A 158 -36.55 -13.33 -19.99
N LYS A 159 -36.53 -13.42 -21.34
CA LYS A 159 -36.00 -14.59 -22.05
C LYS A 159 -34.49 -14.70 -21.87
N CYS A 160 -33.76 -13.59 -22.03
CA CYS A 160 -32.31 -13.55 -21.87
C CYS A 160 -31.89 -13.79 -20.41
N ALA A 161 -32.62 -13.24 -19.44
CA ALA A 161 -32.36 -13.47 -18.02
C ALA A 161 -32.50 -14.96 -17.64
N LYS A 162 -33.52 -15.65 -18.15
CA LYS A 162 -33.67 -17.11 -17.97
C LYS A 162 -32.51 -17.89 -18.57
N ALA A 163 -32.07 -17.50 -19.77
CA ALA A 163 -30.93 -18.13 -20.45
C ALA A 163 -29.59 -17.88 -19.74
N LEU A 164 -29.47 -16.81 -18.94
CA LEU A 164 -28.28 -16.54 -18.13
C LEU A 164 -28.25 -17.34 -16.82
N SER A 165 -29.43 -17.71 -16.29
CA SER A 165 -29.59 -18.45 -15.04
C SER A 165 -29.60 -19.98 -15.19
N GLY A 166 -29.68 -20.48 -16.42
CA GLY A 166 -29.67 -21.92 -16.75
C GLY A 166 -28.35 -22.34 -17.35
#